data_AF-A0A950HGT3-F1
#
_entry.id   AF-A0A950HGT3-F1
#
_cell.length_a   1.000
_cell.length_b   1.000
_cell.length_c   1.000
_cell.angle_alpha   90.00
_cell.angle_beta   90.00
_cell.angle_gamma   90.00
#
_symmetry.space_group_name_H-M   'P 1'
#
loop_
_entity.id
_entity.type
_entity.pdbx_description
1 polymer ?
#
loop_
_entity_poly.entity_id
_entity_poly.type
_entity_poly.pdbx_seq_one_letter_code
_entity_poly.pdbx_strand_id
1 'polypeptide(L)'
;MINSADHASARARGAQSQHRSHDLATKHLHWADSDRTKPVRRSVDLSPTYHLKLTQWCAETADMIGTARVTGQDVIRALVARLLMDESLARRIRDDLSMDI
;
A
#
# COMPACT_ATOMS: atom_id res chain seq x y z
N MET A 1 -54.23 -21.67 8.61
CA MET A 1 -53.59 -20.50 7.97
C MET A 1 -52.67 -19.85 8.99
N ILE A 2 -51.36 -19.79 8.67
CA ILE A 2 -50.31 -18.77 8.98
C ILE A 2 -50.25 -18.17 10.42
N ASN A 3 -49.12 -17.93 11.10
CA ASN A 3 -47.70 -18.03 10.81
C ASN A 3 -46.93 -18.02 12.15
N SER A 4 -45.94 -18.91 12.32
CA SER A 4 -44.88 -18.79 13.34
C SER A 4 -43.63 -18.30 12.63
N ALA A 5 -43.25 -17.03 12.81
CA ALA A 5 -41.94 -16.53 12.38
C ALA A 5 -41.67 -15.14 12.95
N ASP A 6 -41.13 -15.04 14.17
CA ASP A 6 -40.40 -13.83 14.57
C ASP A 6 -39.47 -14.12 15.75
N HIS A 7 -38.34 -14.80 15.55
CA HIS A 7 -37.20 -14.80 16.50
C HIS A 7 -35.90 -15.28 15.81
N ALA A 8 -35.38 -14.54 14.83
CA ALA A 8 -34.10 -14.90 14.19
C ALA A 8 -33.33 -13.73 13.54
N SER A 9 -33.14 -12.59 14.22
CA SER A 9 -32.38 -11.47 13.59
C SER A 9 -31.43 -10.68 14.49
N ALA A 10 -31.13 -11.12 15.72
CA ALA A 10 -30.32 -10.33 16.66
C ALA A 10 -28.79 -10.54 16.61
N ARG A 11 -28.26 -11.55 15.90
CA ARG A 11 -26.82 -11.93 15.99
C ARG A 11 -25.90 -11.46 14.86
N ALA A 12 -26.40 -10.79 13.82
CA ALA A 12 -25.61 -10.54 12.59
C ALA A 12 -24.78 -9.24 12.58
N ARG A 13 -24.92 -8.31 13.55
CA ARG A 13 -24.36 -6.95 13.43
C ARG A 13 -22.89 -6.80 13.88
N GLY A 14 -22.36 -7.71 14.70
CA GLY A 14 -21.00 -7.57 15.28
C GLY A 14 -19.85 -7.88 14.32
N ALA A 15 -20.02 -8.89 13.45
CA ALA A 15 -18.96 -9.35 12.54
C ALA A 15 -18.71 -8.39 11.35
N GLN A 16 -19.68 -7.55 11.03
CA GLN A 16 -19.64 -6.67 9.85
C GLN A 16 -18.79 -5.41 10.07
N SER A 17 -18.60 -5.00 11.33
CA SER A 17 -17.88 -3.77 11.69
C SER A 17 -16.36 -3.90 11.59
N GLN A 18 -15.81 -5.09 11.89
CA GLN A 18 -14.37 -5.34 11.84
C GLN A 18 -13.85 -5.48 10.41
N HIS A 19 -14.61 -6.13 9.52
CA HIS A 19 -14.23 -6.27 8.11
C HIS A 19 -14.22 -4.93 7.37
N ARG A 20 -15.19 -4.05 7.68
CA ARG A 20 -15.28 -2.69 7.11
C ARG A 20 -14.09 -1.82 7.48
N SER A 21 -13.50 -2.02 8.65
CA SER A 21 -12.37 -1.22 9.12
C SER A 21 -11.05 -1.59 8.44
N HIS A 22 -10.88 -2.89 8.11
CA HIS A 22 -9.73 -3.35 7.32
C HIS A 22 -9.84 -2.94 5.84
N ASP A 23 -11.04 -2.97 5.25
CA ASP A 23 -11.30 -2.55 3.86
C ASP A 23 -11.00 -1.06 3.59
N LEU A 24 -11.18 -0.20 4.60
CA LEU A 24 -10.93 1.24 4.51
C LEU A 24 -9.42 1.57 4.48
N ALA A 25 -8.58 0.78 5.14
CA ALA A 25 -7.13 0.97 5.11
C ALA A 25 -6.53 0.57 3.75
N THR A 26 -7.05 -0.49 3.13
CA THR A 26 -6.61 -0.94 1.80
C THR A 26 -7.06 -0.01 0.67
N LYS A 27 -8.20 0.68 0.83
CA LYS A 27 -8.70 1.65 -0.15
C LYS A 27 -7.86 2.93 -0.24
N HIS A 28 -7.11 3.29 0.78
CA HIS A 28 -6.32 4.53 0.80
C HIS A 28 -4.97 4.45 0.05
N LEU A 29 -4.67 3.31 -0.59
CA LEU A 29 -3.63 3.22 -1.62
C LEU A 29 -4.19 3.28 -3.05
N HIS A 30 -5.46 3.70 -3.21
CA HIS A 30 -6.02 3.95 -4.53
C HIS A 30 -5.59 5.34 -4.99
N TRP A 31 -4.38 5.42 -5.55
CA TRP A 31 -3.87 6.61 -6.26
C TRP A 31 -4.72 7.00 -7.50
N ALA A 32 -5.85 6.33 -7.73
CA ALA A 32 -6.84 6.68 -8.72
C ALA A 32 -7.89 7.60 -8.09
N ASP A 33 -7.51 8.84 -7.83
CA ASP A 33 -8.52 9.90 -7.76
C ASP A 33 -8.71 10.48 -9.17
N SER A 34 -9.88 10.16 -9.72
CA SER A 34 -10.63 10.86 -10.75
C SER A 34 -10.13 10.80 -12.21
N ASP A 35 -10.98 10.17 -13.03
CA ASP A 35 -11.13 10.25 -14.49
C ASP A 35 -9.86 10.45 -15.36
N ARG A 36 -9.48 9.37 -16.05
CA ARG A 36 -8.71 9.37 -17.31
C ARG A 36 -7.26 9.88 -17.30
N THR A 37 -6.67 10.20 -16.15
CA THR A 37 -5.26 10.63 -16.14
C THR A 37 -4.33 9.42 -16.29
N LYS A 38 -3.55 9.39 -17.37
CA LYS A 38 -2.56 8.32 -17.62
C LYS A 38 -1.45 8.37 -16.55
N PRO A 39 -0.96 7.23 -16.06
CA PRO A 39 0.18 7.19 -15.15
C PRO A 39 1.40 7.88 -15.77
N VAL A 40 2.06 8.74 -14.98
CA VAL A 40 3.33 9.36 -15.37
C VAL A 40 4.48 8.53 -14.84
N ARG A 41 5.39 8.10 -15.72
CA ARG A 41 6.56 7.32 -15.34
C ARG A 41 7.63 8.23 -14.73
N ARG A 42 8.19 7.79 -13.61
CA ARG A 42 9.45 8.29 -13.05
C ARG A 42 10.49 7.18 -13.14
N SER A 43 11.67 7.51 -13.63
CA SER A 43 12.82 6.61 -13.72
C SER A 43 13.89 7.06 -12.71
N VAL A 44 14.60 6.10 -12.13
CA VAL A 44 15.70 6.34 -11.19
C VAL A 44 16.87 5.50 -11.63
N ASP A 45 18.04 6.11 -11.69
CA ASP A 45 19.29 5.41 -11.96
C ASP A 45 19.85 4.87 -10.64
N LEU A 46 20.15 3.56 -10.62
CA LEU A 46 20.73 2.88 -9.48
C LEU A 46 22.10 2.35 -9.89
N SER A 47 23.07 2.39 -8.96
CA SER A 47 24.31 1.64 -9.18
C SER A 47 24.00 0.15 -9.33
N PRO A 48 24.82 -0.63 -10.06
CA PRO A 48 24.60 -2.08 -10.20
C PRO A 48 24.45 -2.80 -8.86
N THR A 49 25.20 -2.34 -7.84
CA THR A 49 25.12 -2.88 -6.48
C THR A 49 23.76 -2.61 -5.84
N TYR A 50 23.24 -1.39 -5.93
CA TYR A 50 21.92 -1.07 -5.38
C TYR A 50 20.78 -1.75 -6.16
N HIS A 51 20.91 -1.87 -7.48
CA HIS A 51 19.95 -2.61 -8.30
C HIS A 51 19.84 -4.08 -7.87
N LEU A 52 20.97 -4.76 -7.64
CA LEU A 52 20.97 -6.15 -7.18
C LEU A 52 20.37 -6.29 -5.78
N LYS A 53 20.76 -5.42 -4.84
CA LYS A 53 20.21 -5.39 -3.47
C LYS A 53 18.69 -5.21 -3.48
N LEU A 54 18.19 -4.27 -4.27
CA LEU A 54 16.75 -4.05 -4.41
C LEU A 54 16.04 -5.27 -5.01
N THR A 55 16.65 -5.91 -6.01
CA THR A 55 16.09 -7.11 -6.65
C THR A 55 15.95 -8.26 -5.65
N GLN A 56 16.99 -8.50 -4.84
CA GLN A 56 16.96 -9.52 -3.80
C GLN A 56 15.90 -9.20 -2.73
N TRP A 57 15.86 -7.96 -2.25
CA TRP A 57 14.87 -7.53 -1.27
C TRP A 57 13.43 -7.72 -1.78
N CYS A 58 13.18 -7.44 -3.06
CA CYS A 58 11.87 -7.68 -3.67
C CYS A 58 11.47 -9.16 -3.67
N ALA A 59 12.42 -10.06 -3.98
CA ALA A 59 12.16 -11.50 -3.96
C ALA A 59 11.83 -11.99 -2.53
N GLU A 60 12.68 -11.63 -1.56
CA GLU A 60 12.48 -11.96 -0.15
C GLU A 60 11.14 -11.41 0.37
N THR A 61 10.80 -10.17 0.01
CA THR A 61 9.53 -9.55 0.43
C THR A 61 8.33 -10.25 -0.21
N ALA A 62 8.43 -10.67 -1.47
CA ALA A 62 7.35 -11.40 -2.14
C ALA A 62 7.03 -12.71 -1.43
N ASP A 63 8.07 -13.46 -1.06
CA ASP A 63 7.94 -14.69 -0.28
C ASP A 63 7.33 -14.41 1.11
N MET A 64 7.79 -13.35 1.79
CA MET A 64 7.31 -12.99 3.13
C MET A 64 5.81 -12.61 3.16
N ILE A 65 5.33 -11.87 2.15
CA ILE A 65 3.92 -11.41 2.12
C ILE A 65 3.02 -12.35 1.31
N GLY A 66 3.56 -13.45 0.77
CA GLY A 66 2.80 -14.46 0.03
C GLY A 66 2.29 -13.98 -1.33
N THR A 67 2.98 -13.06 -2.00
CA THR A 67 2.63 -12.60 -3.35
C THR A 67 3.53 -13.25 -4.39
N ALA A 68 3.00 -13.40 -5.61
CA ALA A 68 3.78 -13.95 -6.73
C ALA A 68 5.00 -13.09 -7.09
N ARG A 69 4.92 -11.77 -6.88
CA ARG A 69 6.01 -10.84 -7.20
C ARG A 69 5.84 -9.51 -6.48
N VAL A 70 6.96 -8.96 -6.02
CA VAL A 70 7.12 -7.52 -5.71
C VAL A 70 8.07 -6.96 -6.77
N THR A 71 7.72 -5.82 -7.38
CA THR A 71 8.58 -5.15 -8.36
C THR A 71 9.23 -3.91 -7.76
N GLY A 72 10.37 -3.50 -8.31
CA GLY A 72 10.96 -2.20 -7.95
C GLY A 72 9.98 -1.04 -8.15
N GLN A 73 9.08 -1.09 -9.13
CA GLN A 73 8.05 -0.07 -9.30
C GLN A 73 7.04 -0.04 -8.13
N ASP A 74 6.67 -1.20 -7.59
CA ASP A 74 5.80 -1.28 -6.41
C ASP A 74 6.49 -0.67 -5.19
N VAL A 75 7.78 -0.94 -5.03
CA VAL A 75 8.61 -0.35 -3.97
C VAL A 75 8.65 1.17 -4.09
N ILE A 76 9.01 1.70 -5.27
CA ILE A 76 9.07 3.15 -5.48
C ILE A 76 7.70 3.80 -5.25
N ARG A 77 6.61 3.17 -5.71
CA ARG A 77 5.24 3.66 -5.48
C ARG A 77 4.91 3.73 -4.00
N ALA A 78 5.22 2.67 -3.24
CA ALA A 78 4.97 2.61 -1.81
C ALA A 78 5.82 3.64 -1.04
N LEU A 79 7.09 3.81 -1.42
CA LEU A 79 7.98 4.81 -0.83
C LEU A 79 7.49 6.24 -1.09
N VAL A 80 7.05 6.56 -2.30
CA VAL A 80 6.49 7.87 -2.63
C VAL A 80 5.21 8.13 -1.83
N ALA A 81 4.29 7.17 -1.77
CA ALA A 81 3.08 7.31 -0.96
C ALA A 81 3.42 7.57 0.50
N ARG A 82 4.37 6.82 1.07
CA ARG A 82 4.81 7.00 2.45
C ARG A 82 5.49 8.35 2.69
N LEU A 83 6.38 8.76 1.78
CA LEU A 83 7.05 10.06 1.83
C LEU A 83 6.06 11.23 1.89
N LEU A 84 4.96 11.14 1.13
CA LEU A 84 3.96 12.21 1.06
C LEU A 84 2.96 12.20 2.22
N MET A 85 2.89 11.11 3.00
CA MET A 85 1.97 10.97 4.14
C MET A 85 2.67 11.06 5.50
N ASP A 86 3.98 10.83 5.58
CA ASP A 86 4.76 10.81 6.81
C ASP A 86 5.78 11.96 6.85
N GLU A 87 5.46 12.99 7.61
CA GLU A 87 6.31 14.19 7.76
C GLU A 87 7.68 13.88 8.39
N SER A 88 7.79 12.83 9.21
CA SER A 88 9.06 12.43 9.81
C SER A 88 9.98 11.80 8.76
N LEU A 89 9.43 10.96 7.89
CA LEU A 89 10.15 10.41 6.75
C LEU A 89 10.56 11.51 5.78
N ALA A 90 9.66 12.44 5.47
CA ALA A 90 9.95 13.57 4.60
C ALA A 90 11.09 14.44 5.14
N ARG A 91 11.13 14.68 6.46
CA ARG A 91 12.24 15.43 7.08
C ARG A 91 13.57 14.71 6.91
N ARG A 92 13.64 13.41 7.24
CA ARG A 92 14.88 12.64 7.09
C ARG A 92 15.40 12.66 5.65
N ILE A 93 14.51 12.48 4.67
CA ILE A 93 14.90 12.53 3.25
C ILE A 93 15.40 13.94 2.87
N ARG A 94 14.79 15.02 3.38
CA ARG A 94 15.31 16.37 3.15
C ARG A 94 16.69 16.57 3.78
N ASP A 95 16.92 16.02 4.97
CA ASP A 95 18.21 16.10 5.65
C ASP A 95 19.28 15.35 4.83
N ASP A 96 19.01 14.12 4.39
CA ASP A 96 19.90 13.32 3.54
C ASP A 96 20.26 14.09 2.24
N LEU A 97 19.26 14.61 1.54
CA LEU A 97 19.46 15.39 0.31
C LEU A 97 20.25 16.68 0.53
N SER A 98 20.22 17.26 1.73
CA SER A 98 20.98 18.46 2.07
C SER A 98 22.45 18.18 2.39
N MET A 99 22.79 16.94 2.73
CA MET A 99 24.18 16.53 3.03
C MET A 99 24.95 16.09 1.78
N ASP A 100 24.24 15.70 0.72
CA ASP A 100 24.81 15.25 -0.56
C ASP A 100 24.99 16.37 -1.61
N ILE A 101 24.56 17.62 -1.31
CA ILE A 101 24.75 18.82 -2.15
C ILE A 101 25.80 19.73 -1.52
#